data_AF-A0A832RX09-F1
#
_entry.id   AF-A0A832RX09-F1
#
_cell.length_a   1.000
_cell.length_b   1.000
_cell.length_c   1.000
_cell.angle_alpha   90.00
_cell.angle_beta   90.00
_cell.angle_gamma   90.00
#
_symmetry.space_group_name_H-M   'P 1'
#
loop_
_entity.id
_entity.type
_entity.pdbx_description
1 polymer ?
#
loop_
_entity_poly.entity_id
_entity_poly.type
_entity_poly.pdbx_seq_one_letter_code
_entity_poly.pdbx_strand_id
1 'polypeptide(L)' 'MSIGILCRLGFHSWRQTGRQWDASSSVMELTHVCRRCGKVRRQFKPYTRDLRR' A
#
# COMPACT_ATOMS: atom_id res chain seq x y z
N MET A 1 12.00 21.25 -9.77
CA MET A 1 10.57 20.89 -9.92
C MET A 1 10.42 19.71 -10.89
N SER A 2 10.62 18.46 -10.46
CA SER A 2 10.53 17.31 -11.40
C SER A 2 10.01 16.02 -10.74
N ILE A 3 9.46 16.12 -9.53
CA ILE A 3 9.11 14.95 -8.71
C ILE A 3 7.97 14.13 -9.36
N GLY A 4 7.10 14.77 -10.15
CA GLY A 4 6.02 14.12 -10.88
C GLY A 4 6.44 13.33 -12.12
N ILE A 5 7.58 13.65 -12.75
CA ILE A 5 8.01 13.01 -14.02
C ILE A 5 8.39 11.54 -13.79
N LEU A 6 9.11 11.25 -12.70
CA LEU A 6 9.46 9.87 -12.33
C LEU A 6 8.21 9.00 -12.10
N CYS A 7 7.14 9.59 -11.59
CA CYS A 7 5.86 8.89 -11.41
C CYS A 7 5.16 8.58 -12.74
N ARG A 8 5.38 9.38 -13.80
CA ARG A 8 4.86 9.11 -15.15
C ARG A 8 5.57 7.93 -15.81
N LEU A 9 6.83 7.69 -15.46
CA LEU A 9 7.63 6.54 -15.91
C LEU A 9 7.41 5.27 -15.06
N GLY A 10 6.50 5.30 -14.07
CA GLY A 10 6.21 4.17 -13.17
C GLY A 10 7.05 4.12 -11.90
N PHE A 11 8.05 5.00 -11.73
CA PHE A 11 8.88 5.08 -10.52
C PHE A 11 8.17 5.84 -9.39
N HIS A 12 7.22 5.16 -8.77
CA HIS A 12 6.48 5.66 -7.62
C HIS A 12 7.24 5.43 -6.31
N SER A 13 7.29 6.45 -5.45
CA SER A 13 7.80 6.32 -4.08
C SER A 13 6.63 6.10 -3.12
N TRP A 14 6.25 4.84 -2.95
CA TRP A 14 5.14 4.43 -2.10
C TRP A 14 5.47 4.59 -0.62
N ARG A 15 4.53 5.13 0.15
CA ARG A 15 4.53 5.14 1.62
C ARG A 15 3.22 4.52 2.08
N GLN A 16 3.27 3.55 2.98
CA GLN A 16 2.07 3.02 3.60
C GLN A 16 1.47 4.08 4.53
N THR A 17 0.19 4.38 4.37
CA THR A 17 -0.53 5.39 5.16
C THR A 17 -1.69 4.80 5.94
N GLY A 18 -2.21 3.65 5.50
CA GLY A 18 -3.34 2.99 6.14
C GLY A 18 -3.17 1.49 6.15
N ARG A 19 -3.70 0.87 7.19
CA ARG A 19 -3.84 -0.57 7.35
C ARG A 19 -5.24 -0.82 7.88
N GLN A 20 -6.04 -1.54 7.12
CA GLN A 20 -7.36 -1.98 7.54
C GLN A 20 -7.36 -3.51 7.54
N TRP A 21 -7.83 -4.07 8.64
CA TRP A 21 -8.01 -5.51 8.75
C TRP A 21 -9.50 -5.78 8.74
N ASP A 22 -9.91 -6.69 7.88
CA ASP A 22 -11.28 -7.16 7.84
C ASP A 22 -11.38 -8.35 8.80
N ALA A 23 -12.04 -8.18 9.95
CA ALA A 23 -12.06 -9.19 11.01
C ALA A 23 -12.70 -10.52 10.54
N SER A 24 -13.54 -10.46 9.52
CA SER A 24 -14.20 -11.61 8.90
C SER A 24 -13.38 -12.27 7.80
N SER A 25 -12.23 -11.72 7.40
CA SER A 25 -11.39 -12.26 6.34
C SER A 25 -9.94 -12.45 6.79
N SER A 26 -9.31 -13.52 6.31
CA SER A 26 -7.84 -13.71 6.41
C SER A 26 -7.10 -12.77 5.45
N VAL A 27 -7.62 -11.56 5.21
CA VAL A 27 -7.10 -10.59 4.27
C VAL A 27 -6.98 -9.25 4.96
N MET A 28 -5.86 -8.59 4.73
CA MET A 28 -5.54 -7.27 5.22
C MET A 28 -5.40 -6.32 4.04
N GLU A 29 -6.09 -5.19 4.10
CA GLU A 29 -5.96 -4.12 3.14
C GLU A 29 -4.89 -3.13 3.61
N LEU A 30 -3.90 -2.90 2.75
CA LEU A 30 -2.85 -1.92 2.94
C LEU A 30 -3.03 -0.77 1.95
N THR A 31 -3.20 0.43 2.48
CA THR A 31 -3.27 1.65 1.68
C THR A 31 -1.89 2.28 1.60
N HIS A 32 -1.42 2.50 0.37
CA HIS A 32 -0.17 3.17 0.07
C HIS A 32 -0.44 4.44 -0.71
N VAL A 33 0.29 5.51 -0.39
CA VAL A 33 0.24 6.79 -1.10
C VAL A 33 1.63 7.10 -1.64
N CYS A 34 1.71 7.51 -2.90
CA CYS A 34 2.95 7.97 -3.50
C CYS A 34 3.29 9.36 -2.93
N ARG A 35 4.43 9.48 -2.26
CA ARG A 35 4.89 10.77 -1.68
C ARG A 35 5.15 11.86 -2.72
N ARG A 36 5.28 11.46 -3.98
CA ARG A 36 5.70 12.33 -5.09
C ARG A 36 4.52 12.91 -5.87
N CYS A 37 3.50 12.09 -6.12
CA CYS A 37 2.36 12.47 -6.96
C CYS A 37 0.99 12.27 -6.29
N GLY A 38 0.96 11.81 -5.04
CA GLY A 38 -0.29 11.59 -4.31
C GLY A 38 -1.11 10.37 -4.76
N LYS A 39 -0.64 9.62 -5.77
CA LYS A 39 -1.34 8.41 -6.25
C LYS A 39 -1.57 7.43 -5.11
N VAL A 40 -2.78 6.90 -5.01
CA VAL A 40 -3.18 5.91 -4.00
C VAL A 40 -3.16 4.52 -4.61
N ARG A 41 -2.60 3.55 -3.89
CA ARG A 41 -2.62 2.13 -4.24
C ARG A 41 -3.10 1.32 -3.04
N ARG A 42 -4.18 0.57 -3.23
CA ARG A 42 -4.67 -0.41 -2.26
C ARG A 42 -4.05 -1.77 -2.60
N GLN A 43 -3.55 -2.45 -1.59
CA GLN A 43 -2.96 -3.78 -1.74
C GLN A 43 -3.58 -4.70 -0.71
N PHE A 44 -4.21 -5.77 -1.19
CA PHE A 44 -4.71 -6.84 -0.34
C PHE A 44 -3.61 -7.86 -0.13
N LYS A 45 -3.35 -8.21 1.12
CA LYS A 45 -2.41 -9.28 1.48
C LYS A 45 -3.12 -10.28 2.38
N PRO A 46 -2.85 -11.58 2.24
CA PRO A 46 -3.33 -12.55 3.20
C PRO A 46 -2.76 -12.18 4.59
N TYR A 47 -3.66 -12.04 5.56
CA TYR A 47 -3.31 -11.97 6.97
C TYR A 47 -3.15 -13.40 7.47
N THR A 48 -1.97 -13.96 7.27
CA THR A 48 -1.55 -15.11 8.06
C THR A 48 -1.24 -14.59 9.46
N ARG A 49 -2.18 -14.73 10.38
CA ARG A 49 -1.85 -14.80 11.80
C ARG A 49 -0.89 -15.99 11.87
N ASP A 50 0.41 -15.76 11.98
CA ASP A 50 1.39 -16.84 12.16
C ASP A 50 0.91 -17.64 13.37
N LEU A 51 0.23 -18.76 13.11
CA LEU A 51 -0.14 -19.77 14.10
C LEU A 51 1.08 -20.69 14.31
N ARG A 52 2.30 -20.14 14.25
CA ARG A 52 3.49 -20.82 14.73
C ARG A 52 3.52 -20.66 16.24
N ARG A 53 2.72 -21.51 16.87
CA ARG A 53 2.94 -22.01 18.23
C ARG A 53 4.00 -23.10 18.18
#